data_AF-A0A9E2A8V8-F1
#
_entry.id   AF-A0A9E2A8V8-F1
#
_cell.length_a   1.000
_cell.length_b   1.000
_cell.length_c   1.000
_cell.angle_alpha   90.00
_cell.angle_beta   90.00
_cell.angle_gamma   90.00
#
_symmetry.space_group_name_H-M   'P 1'
#
loop_
_entity.id
_entity.type
_entity.pdbx_description
1 polymer ?
#
loop_
_entity_poly.entity_id
_entity_poly.type
_entity_poly.pdbx_seq_one_letter_code
_entity_poly.pdbx_strand_id
1 'polypeptide(L)' 'ELRDIMIGHLNDLHRFYGDTTGVRVARKHLTWYCNSLHDADDFRHRVVRVDRASEQIRLTREFFGN' A
#
# COMPACT_ATOMS: atom_id res chain seq x y z
N GLU A 1 14.46 -2.18 4.06
CA GLU A 1 13.83 -1.88 5.35
C GLU A 1 12.44 -1.24 5.18
N LEU A 2 12.32 -0.04 4.60
CA LEU A 2 11.02 0.64 4.43
C LEU A 2 9.96 -0.21 3.69
N ARG A 3 10.35 -0.91 2.62
CA ARG A 3 9.49 -1.87 1.91
C ARG A 3 8.83 -2.86 2.87
N ASP A 4 9.61 -3.47 3.75
CA ASP A 4 9.13 -4.54 4.62
C ASP A 4 8.25 -3.99 5.74
N ILE A 5 8.56 -2.79 6.25
CA ILE A 5 7.70 -2.05 7.19
C ILE A 5 6.34 -1.75 6.56
N MET A 6 6.34 -1.21 5.34
CA MET A 6 5.12 -0.84 4.62
C MET A 6 4.27 -2.07 4.31
N ILE A 7 4.87 -3.16 3.83
CA ILE A 7 4.17 -4.44 3.57
C ILE A 7 3.61 -5.04 4.86
N GLY A 8 4.40 -5.06 5.94
CA GLY A 8 3.95 -5.54 7.25
C GLY A 8 2.72 -4.78 7.73
N HIS A 9 2.78 -3.44 7.67
CA HIS A 9 1.68 -2.59 8.06
C HIS A 9 0.42 -2.81 7.20
N LEU A 10 0.56 -2.96 5.88
CA LEU A 10 -0.58 -3.27 5.00
C LEU A 10 -1.23 -4.61 5.38
N ASN A 11 -0.44 -5.65 5.62
CA ASN A 11 -0.96 -6.94 6.07
C ASN A 11 -1.69 -6.83 7.41
N ASP A 12 -1.17 -6.05 8.37
CA ASP A 12 -1.85 -5.81 9.65
C ASP A 12 -3.17 -5.08 9.47
N LEU A 13 -3.25 -4.08 8.60
CA LEU A 13 -4.49 -3.37 8.28
C LEU A 13 -5.52 -4.31 7.65
N HIS A 14 -5.10 -5.15 6.69
CA HIS A 14 -5.99 -6.13 6.06
C HIS A 14 -6.48 -7.19 7.05
N ARG A 15 -5.59 -7.68 7.92
CA ARG A 15 -5.94 -8.66 8.97
C ARG A 15 -6.89 -8.08 10.01
N PHE A 16 -6.67 -6.84 10.44
CA PHE A 16 -7.46 -6.22 11.51
C PHE A 16 -8.84 -5.77 11.03
N TYR A 17 -8.93 -5.14 9.87
CA TYR A 17 -10.18 -4.57 9.36
C TYR A 17 -10.95 -5.51 8.40
N GLY A 18 -10.33 -6.60 7.95
CA GLY A 18 -10.85 -7.47 6.89
C GLY A 18 -10.71 -6.84 5.49
N ASP A 19 -10.96 -7.62 4.44
CA ASP A 19 -10.57 -7.26 3.07
C ASP A 19 -11.13 -5.92 2.59
N THR A 20 -12.45 -5.70 2.70
CA THR A 20 -13.09 -4.49 2.17
C THR A 20 -12.70 -3.22 2.92
N THR A 21 -12.77 -3.24 4.25
CA THR A 21 -12.45 -2.07 5.08
C THR A 21 -10.94 -1.85 5.13
N GLY A 22 -10.16 -2.93 5.23
CA GLY A 22 -8.70 -2.89 5.25
C GLY A 22 -8.13 -2.25 4.00
N VAL A 23 -8.63 -2.57 2.81
CA VAL A 23 -8.20 -1.90 1.56
C VAL A 23 -8.44 -0.40 1.61
N ARG A 24 -9.59 0.04 2.13
CA ARG A 24 -9.93 1.47 2.23
C ARG A 24 -9.05 2.20 3.24
N VAL A 25 -8.80 1.60 4.40
CA VAL A 25 -7.90 2.16 5.41
C VAL A 25 -6.47 2.21 4.85
N ALA A 26 -6.00 1.14 4.22
CA ALA A 26 -4.68 1.06 3.61
C ALA A 26 -4.44 2.18 2.57
N ARG A 27 -5.44 2.61 1.79
CA ARG A 27 -5.30 3.74 0.83
C ARG A 27 -4.79 5.02 1.50
N LYS A 28 -5.25 5.29 2.72
CA LYS A 28 -4.82 6.45 3.52
C LYS A 28 -3.34 6.33 3.88
N HIS A 29 -2.93 5.17 4.39
CA HIS A 29 -1.54 4.91 4.78
C HIS A 29 -0.60 4.89 3.58
N LEU A 30 -1.01 4.29 2.46
CA LEU A 30 -0.28 4.32 1.19
C LEU A 30 -0.02 5.76 0.74
N THR A 31 -1.03 6.63 0.80
CA THR A 31 -0.87 8.06 0.50
C THR A 31 0.16 8.72 1.42
N TRP A 32 0.11 8.44 2.73
CA TRP A 32 1.08 8.97 3.69
C TRP A 32 2.51 8.52 3.44
N TYR A 33 2.72 7.23 3.13
CA TYR A 33 4.04 6.74 2.74
C TYR A 33 4.55 7.45 1.49
N CYS A 34 3.70 7.62 0.47
CA CYS A 34 4.07 8.27 -0.79
C CYS A 34 4.51 9.73 -0.60
N ASN A 35 3.96 10.46 0.37
CA ASN A 35 4.34 11.85 0.64
C ASN A 35 5.82 12.03 1.03
N SER A 36 6.48 10.96 1.48
CA SER A 36 7.90 10.98 1.88
C SER A 36 8.80 10.24 0.90
N LEU A 37 8.28 9.81 -0.26
CA LEU A 37 9.00 9.03 -1.26
C LEU A 37 9.20 9.84 -2.55
N HIS A 38 10.39 9.74 -3.13
CA HIS A 38 10.67 10.30 -4.45
C HIS A 38 9.97 9.47 -5.53
N ASP A 39 9.53 10.12 -6.61
CA ASP A 39 8.90 9.50 -7.79
C ASP A 39 7.72 8.55 -7.48
N ALA A 40 6.99 8.82 -6.39
CA ALA A 40 5.92 7.94 -5.93
C ALA A 40 4.54 8.27 -6.52
N ASP A 41 4.40 9.28 -7.37
CA ASP A 41 3.09 9.76 -7.84
C ASP A 41 2.35 8.74 -8.70
N ASP A 42 3.03 8.12 -9.67
CA ASP A 42 2.45 7.08 -10.51
C ASP A 42 2.09 5.82 -9.71
N PHE A 43 2.97 5.44 -8.77
CA PHE A 43 2.70 4.36 -7.82
C PHE A 43 1.47 4.66 -6.98
N ARG A 44 1.41 5.85 -6.34
CA ARG A 44 0.29 6.32 -5.52
C ARG A 44 -1.00 6.25 -6.31
N HIS A 45 -1.01 6.78 -7.54
CA HIS A 45 -2.16 6.75 -8.42
C HIS A 45 -2.67 5.32 -8.68
N ARG A 46 -1.79 4.35 -8.90
CA ARG A 46 -2.18 2.97 -9.15
C ARG A 46 -2.66 2.28 -7.88
N VAL A 47 -1.87 2.34 -6.81
CA VAL A 47 -2.08 1.55 -5.59
C VAL A 47 -3.32 1.97 -4.79
N VAL A 48 -3.73 3.24 -4.83
CA VAL A 48 -4.92 3.69 -4.10
C VAL A 48 -6.24 3.36 -4.79
N ARG A 49 -6.22 2.94 -6.07
CA ARG A 49 -7.43 2.64 -6.87
C ARG A 49 -7.79 1.16 -6.91
N VAL A 50 -6.89 0.26 -6.52
CA VAL A 50 -7.19 -1.18 -6.50
C VAL A 50 -8.12 -1.53 -5.34
N ASP A 51 -8.96 -2.55 -5.56
CA ASP A 51 -9.99 -2.98 -4.61
C ASP A 51 -9.64 -4.28 -3.87
N ARG A 52 -8.40 -4.77 -4.02
CA ARG A 52 -7.94 -6.01 -3.39
C ARG A 52 -6.68 -5.79 -2.57
N ALA A 53 -6.65 -6.39 -1.38
CA ALA A 53 -5.49 -6.41 -0.49
C ALA A 53 -4.23 -6.93 -1.20
N SER A 54 -4.37 -8.06 -1.90
CA SER A 54 -3.28 -8.67 -2.69
C SER A 54 -2.69 -7.72 -3.74
N GLU A 55 -3.53 -6.91 -4.40
CA GLU A 55 -3.09 -5.94 -5.40
C GLU A 55 -2.34 -4.76 -4.76
N GLN A 56 -2.78 -4.27 -3.60
CA GLN A 56 -2.04 -3.24 -2.86
C GLN A 56 -0.64 -3.76 -2.46
N ILE A 57 -0.54 -5.00 -2.00
CA ILE A 57 0.75 -5.63 -1.65
C ILE A 57 1.63 -5.83 -2.88
N ARG A 58 1.08 -6.35 -3.99
CA ARG A 58 1.81 -6.58 -5.23
C ARG A 58 2.41 -5.29 -5.78
N LEU A 59 1.60 -4.25 -5.94
CA LEU A 59 2.05 -2.95 -6.43
C LEU A 59 3.09 -2.32 -5.50
N THR A 60 2.94 -2.49 -4.19
CA THR A 60 3.94 -2.01 -3.22
C THR A 60 5.27 -2.75 -3.39
N ARG A 61 5.25 -4.07 -3.60
CA ARG A 61 6.47 -4.85 -3.89
C ARG A 61 7.14 -4.39 -5.19
N GLU A 62 6.36 -4.17 -6.25
CA GLU A 62 6.86 -3.71 -7.54
C GLU A 62 7.53 -2.34 -7.44
N PHE A 63 6.93 -1.39 -6.71
CA PHE A 63 7.48 -0.05 -6.52
C PHE A 63 8.88 -0.05 -5.87
N PHE A 64 9.16 -0.98 -4.95
CA PHE A 64 10.46 -1.11 -4.29
C PHE A 64 11.40 -2.15 -4.94
N GLY A 65 10.92 -2.89 -5.95
CA GLY A 65 11.67 -3.92 -6.66
C GLY A 65 12.26 -3.45 -8.00
N ASN A 66 11.80 -2.29 -8.47
CA ASN A 66 12.42 -1.48 -9.51
C ASN A 66 13.29 -0.39 -8.85
#